data_AF-A0A3B8L8X0-F1
#
_entry.id   AF-A0A3B8L8X0-F1
#
_cell.length_a   1.000
_cell.length_b   1.000
_cell.length_c   1.000
_cell.angle_alpha   90.00
_cell.angle_beta   90.00
_cell.angle_gamma   90.00
#
_symmetry.space_group_name_H-M   'P 1'
#
loop_
_entity.id
_entity.type
_entity.pdbx_description
1 polymer ?
#
loop_
_entity_poly.entity_id
_entity_poly.type
_entity_poly.pdbx_seq_one_letter_code
_entity_poly.pdbx_strand_id
1 'polypeptide(L)'
;DHSRKKDPAMATAITSTRWLRAVDLFLYLAVLGVPICLGGRGGWGQLLLISCAAGASLAWIGGRVSLRISGYRWSRAEPLLLAGTFWLVLQLVPLPSTLLHSLSPTLADWLPSWTAESLGTWSTLSLYPAATTEALCSVIAAGLLFVVACQRLRTINDVETMLKVIGLATAAMAAFALIQFATSNGRFFWFYDHPF
;
A
#
# COMPACT_ATOMS: atom_id res chain seq x y z
N ASP A 1 31.92 10.00 -53.76
CA ASP A 1 30.50 10.35 -53.66
C ASP A 1 29.67 9.07 -53.51
N HIS A 2 29.52 8.59 -52.28
CA HIS A 2 28.67 7.44 -51.99
C HIS A 2 27.90 7.71 -50.70
N SER A 3 26.60 7.86 -50.92
CA SER A 3 25.54 8.26 -50.01
C SER A 3 25.59 7.55 -48.66
N ARG A 4 26.00 8.29 -47.62
CA ARG A 4 25.74 7.96 -46.23
C ARG A 4 24.26 8.23 -45.98
N LYS A 5 23.38 7.28 -46.32
CA LYS A 5 22.01 7.24 -45.81
C LYS A 5 22.11 7.21 -44.29
N LYS A 6 21.92 8.38 -43.66
CA LYS A 6 21.53 8.48 -42.27
C LYS A 6 20.18 7.76 -42.18
N ASP A 7 20.20 6.53 -41.71
CA ASP A 7 19.00 5.89 -41.19
C ASP A 7 18.35 6.90 -40.23
N PRO A 8 17.08 7.25 -40.42
CA PRO A 8 16.39 8.10 -39.48
C PRO A 8 16.40 7.33 -38.17
N ALA A 9 17.21 7.83 -37.25
CA ALA A 9 17.25 7.41 -35.87
C ALA A 9 15.81 7.18 -35.44
N MET A 10 15.47 5.91 -35.22
CA MET A 10 14.25 5.47 -34.59
C MET A 10 14.36 5.85 -33.12
N ALA A 11 14.45 7.16 -32.87
CA ALA A 11 14.20 7.82 -31.61
C ALA A 11 12.70 7.61 -31.37
N THR A 12 12.40 6.41 -30.91
CA THR A 12 11.11 6.05 -30.34
C THR A 12 11.04 6.86 -29.05
N ALA A 13 10.72 8.16 -29.20
CA ALA A 13 10.43 9.04 -28.10
C ALA A 13 9.30 8.35 -27.34
N ILE A 14 9.63 7.80 -26.17
CA ILE A 14 8.69 7.18 -25.24
C ILE A 14 7.65 8.27 -24.99
N THR A 15 6.54 8.21 -25.72
CA THR A 15 5.55 9.28 -25.71
C THR A 15 4.87 9.15 -24.37
N SER A 16 5.31 9.95 -23.40
CA SER A 16 4.79 9.88 -22.04
C SER A 16 3.30 10.18 -22.09
N THR A 17 2.50 9.13 -22.08
CA THR A 17 1.06 9.25 -22.21
C THR A 17 0.54 9.89 -20.92
N ARG A 18 -0.46 10.78 -21.00
CA ARG A 18 -1.07 11.44 -19.82
C ARG A 18 -1.44 10.45 -18.71
N TRP A 19 -1.85 9.23 -19.07
CA TRP A 19 -2.14 8.12 -18.16
C TRP A 19 -0.93 7.63 -17.36
N LEU A 20 0.24 7.52 -17.99
CA LEU A 20 1.47 7.11 -17.29
C LEU A 20 1.90 8.17 -16.28
N ARG A 21 1.80 9.45 -16.66
CA ARG A 21 2.08 10.56 -15.72
C ARG A 21 1.11 10.58 -14.54
N ALA A 22 -0.16 10.25 -14.77
CA ALA A 22 -1.14 10.13 -13.69
C ALA A 22 -0.80 8.99 -12.73
N VAL A 23 -0.40 7.82 -13.24
CA VAL A 23 0.07 6.70 -12.41
C VAL A 23 1.31 7.11 -11.62
N ASP A 24 2.29 7.74 -12.26
CA ASP A 24 3.51 8.21 -11.60
C ASP A 24 3.21 9.21 -10.49
N LEU A 25 2.28 10.14 -10.73
CA LEU A 25 1.83 11.09 -9.72
C LEU A 25 1.25 10.39 -8.49
N PHE A 26 0.36 9.41 -8.68
CA PHE A 26 -0.22 8.67 -7.54
C PHE A 26 0.82 7.82 -6.81
N LEU A 27 1.79 7.24 -7.53
CA LEU A 27 2.88 6.50 -6.89
C LEU A 27 3.80 7.43 -6.08
N TYR A 28 4.16 8.60 -6.61
CA TYR A 28 4.96 9.58 -5.88
C TYR A 28 4.19 10.16 -4.69
N LEU A 29 2.90 10.44 -4.85
CA LEU A 29 2.04 10.88 -3.77
C LEU A 29 1.91 9.80 -2.68
N ALA A 30 1.86 8.53 -3.04
CA ALA A 30 1.88 7.44 -2.07
C ALA A 30 3.23 7.38 -1.32
N VAL A 31 4.35 7.42 -2.03
CA VAL A 31 5.70 7.32 -1.42
C VAL A 31 6.01 8.51 -0.51
N LEU A 32 5.61 9.72 -0.90
CA LEU A 32 5.90 10.94 -0.13
C LEU A 32 4.81 11.24 0.89
N GLY A 33 3.55 11.15 0.50
CA GLY A 33 2.42 11.58 1.32
C GLY A 33 2.08 10.60 2.44
N VAL A 34 2.16 9.28 2.18
CA VAL A 34 1.76 8.27 3.19
C VAL A 34 2.65 8.32 4.44
N PRO A 35 4.00 8.37 4.36
CA PRO A 35 4.85 8.52 5.54
C PRO A 35 4.60 9.80 6.34
N ILE A 36 4.31 10.91 5.66
CA ILE A 36 4.00 12.20 6.32
C ILE A 36 2.69 12.08 7.11
N CYS A 37 1.66 11.44 6.54
CA CYS A 37 0.36 11.28 7.18
C CYS A 37 0.31 10.17 8.24
N LEU A 38 1.12 9.11 8.10
CA LEU A 38 1.20 7.99 9.06
C LEU A 38 1.85 8.36 10.39
N GLY A 39 2.37 9.58 10.54
CA GLY A 39 2.83 10.10 11.83
C GLY A 39 1.71 10.30 12.86
N GLY A 40 0.42 10.29 12.47
CA GLY A 40 -0.69 10.47 13.40
C GLY A 40 -1.42 9.16 13.72
N ARG A 41 -1.91 9.00 14.97
CA ARG A 41 -2.86 7.94 15.39
C ARG A 41 -4.19 7.92 14.62
N GLY A 42 -4.40 8.80 13.65
CA GLY A 42 -5.66 8.94 12.91
C GLY A 42 -5.65 8.21 11.56
N GLY A 43 -6.84 7.93 11.02
CA GLY A 43 -7.04 7.21 9.75
C GLY A 43 -6.62 7.98 8.48
N TRP A 44 -5.97 9.15 8.60
CA TRP A 44 -5.57 9.98 7.47
C TRP A 44 -4.55 9.30 6.56
N GLY A 45 -3.55 8.63 7.14
CA GLY A 45 -2.55 7.88 6.38
C GLY A 45 -3.18 6.72 5.58
N GLN A 46 -4.11 6.01 6.21
CA GLN A 46 -4.85 4.92 5.55
C GLN A 46 -5.75 5.43 4.44
N LEU A 47 -6.48 6.53 4.66
CA LEU A 47 -7.33 7.14 3.63
C LEU A 47 -6.51 7.59 2.43
N LEU A 48 -5.35 8.23 2.66
CA LEU A 48 -4.45 8.66 1.59
C LEU A 48 -3.91 7.45 0.81
N LEU A 49 -3.47 6.41 1.52
CA LEU A 49 -3.00 5.16 0.90
C LEU A 49 -4.07 4.56 -0.03
N ILE A 50 -5.29 4.41 0.47
CA ILE A 50 -6.42 3.84 -0.29
C ILE A 50 -6.75 4.73 -1.50
N SER A 51 -6.77 6.05 -1.31
CA SER A 51 -7.07 7.00 -2.39
C SER A 51 -6.01 6.96 -3.50
N CYS A 52 -4.73 6.92 -3.13
CA CYS A 52 -3.63 6.77 -4.08
C CYS A 52 -3.67 5.41 -4.78
N ALA A 53 -3.96 4.32 -4.06
CA ALA A 53 -4.08 2.99 -4.63
C ALA A 53 -5.22 2.89 -5.65
N ALA A 54 -6.40 3.44 -5.32
CA ALA A 54 -7.54 3.50 -6.21
C ALA A 54 -7.23 4.37 -7.45
N GLY A 55 -6.66 5.56 -7.25
CA GLY A 55 -6.28 6.47 -8.33
C GLY A 55 -5.25 5.86 -9.29
N ALA A 56 -4.19 5.26 -8.75
CA ALA A 56 -3.16 4.58 -9.53
C ALA A 56 -3.74 3.39 -10.32
N SER A 57 -4.60 2.59 -9.69
CA SER A 57 -5.23 1.44 -10.33
C SER A 57 -6.18 1.86 -11.45
N LEU A 58 -7.04 2.85 -11.20
CA LEU A 58 -7.97 3.38 -12.21
C LEU A 58 -7.22 4.04 -13.38
N ALA A 59 -6.17 4.81 -13.10
CA ALA A 59 -5.34 5.41 -14.15
C ALA A 59 -4.62 4.35 -15.00
N TRP A 60 -4.15 3.27 -14.37
CA TRP A 60 -3.52 2.16 -15.07
C TRP A 60 -4.54 1.37 -15.92
N ILE A 61 -5.72 1.05 -15.37
CA ILE A 61 -6.81 0.37 -16.10
C ILE A 61 -7.31 1.24 -17.27
N GLY A 62 -7.45 2.55 -17.07
CA GLY A 62 -7.85 3.51 -18.11
C GLY A 62 -6.85 3.59 -19.25
N GLY A 63 -5.55 3.66 -18.94
CA GLY A 63 -4.49 3.56 -19.95
C GLY A 63 -4.43 2.18 -20.64
N ARG A 64 -4.78 1.13 -19.88
CA ARG A 64 -5.20 -0.23 -20.25
C ARG A 64 -6.12 -0.29 -21.46
N VAL A 65 -7.36 0.09 -21.18
CA VAL A 65 -8.49 0.07 -22.11
C VAL A 65 -8.21 0.95 -23.32
N SER A 66 -7.45 2.04 -23.14
CA SER A 66 -7.05 2.92 -24.23
C SER A 66 -5.95 2.33 -25.14
N LEU A 67 -5.46 1.11 -24.90
CA LEU A 67 -4.33 0.46 -25.59
C LEU A 67 -3.03 1.28 -25.56
N ARG A 68 -2.91 2.24 -24.62
CA ARG A 68 -1.73 3.12 -24.49
C ARG A 68 -0.69 2.60 -23.52
N ILE A 69 -0.99 1.50 -22.83
CA ILE A 69 -0.11 0.85 -21.86
C ILE A 69 0.02 -0.64 -22.20
N SER A 70 1.26 -1.11 -22.23
CA SER A 70 1.66 -2.50 -22.53
C SER A 70 1.05 -3.56 -21.60
N GLY A 71 1.05 -4.82 -22.07
CA GLY A 71 0.52 -6.04 -21.42
C GLY A 71 0.83 -6.20 -19.92
N TYR A 72 -0.04 -6.91 -19.19
CA TYR A 72 0.20 -7.32 -17.81
C TYR A 72 1.39 -8.27 -17.75
N ARG A 73 2.38 -7.96 -16.92
CA ARG A 73 3.55 -8.82 -16.68
C ARG A 73 3.42 -9.44 -15.30
N TRP A 74 3.25 -10.76 -15.25
CA TRP A 74 3.16 -11.50 -14.01
C TRP A 74 4.45 -11.36 -13.18
N SER A 75 4.33 -10.91 -11.94
CA SER A 75 5.41 -10.85 -10.96
C SER A 75 5.40 -12.08 -10.06
N ARG A 76 6.59 -12.65 -9.77
CA ARG A 76 6.73 -13.79 -8.85
C ARG A 76 6.32 -13.46 -7.41
N ALA A 77 6.18 -12.19 -7.06
CA ALA A 77 5.72 -11.73 -5.76
C ALA A 77 4.18 -11.68 -5.63
N GLU A 78 3.43 -11.77 -6.73
CA GLU A 78 1.96 -11.76 -6.69
C GLU A 78 1.35 -12.90 -5.85
N PRO A 79 1.83 -14.16 -5.94
CA PRO A 79 1.37 -15.23 -5.06
C PRO A 79 1.55 -14.95 -3.56
N LEU A 80 2.63 -14.26 -3.19
CA LEU A 80 2.89 -13.91 -1.79
C LEU A 80 1.87 -12.88 -1.28
N LEU A 81 1.54 -11.87 -2.10
CA LEU A 81 0.51 -10.89 -1.78
C LEU A 81 -0.88 -11.54 -1.68
N LEU A 82 -1.19 -12.47 -2.59
CA LEU A 82 -2.43 -13.22 -2.55
C LEU A 82 -2.51 -14.11 -1.29
N ALA A 83 -1.42 -14.79 -0.93
CA ALA A 83 -1.36 -15.61 0.28
C ALA A 83 -1.55 -14.77 1.55
N GLY A 84 -0.89 -13.60 1.65
CA GLY A 84 -1.07 -12.69 2.78
C GLY A 84 -2.49 -12.12 2.88
N THR A 85 -3.08 -11.74 1.75
CA THR A 85 -4.47 -11.27 1.71
C THR A 85 -5.44 -12.39 2.09
N PHE A 86 -5.24 -13.58 1.55
CA PHE A 86 -6.04 -14.76 1.88
C PHE A 86 -5.97 -15.09 3.37
N TRP A 87 -4.79 -14.99 3.98
CA TRP A 87 -4.60 -15.19 5.41
C TRP A 87 -5.43 -14.21 6.25
N LEU A 88 -5.47 -12.93 5.89
CA LEU A 88 -6.29 -11.93 6.58
C LEU A 88 -7.79 -12.16 6.38
N VAL A 89 -8.20 -12.59 5.19
CA VAL A 89 -9.60 -12.97 4.93
C VAL A 89 -9.99 -14.16 5.80
N LEU A 90 -9.13 -15.18 5.90
CA LEU A 90 -9.37 -16.34 6.75
C LEU A 90 -9.53 -15.96 8.22
N GLN A 91 -8.84 -14.92 8.69
CA GLN A 91 -9.02 -14.41 10.06
C GLN A 91 -10.39 -13.75 10.32
N LEU A 92 -11.06 -13.27 9.27
CA LEU A 92 -12.35 -12.57 9.33
C LEU A 92 -13.55 -13.48 9.02
N VAL A 93 -13.35 -14.57 8.28
CA VAL A 93 -14.43 -15.50 7.94
C VAL A 93 -14.93 -16.21 9.19
N PRO A 94 -16.26 -16.25 9.43
CA PRO A 94 -16.82 -17.02 10.53
C PRO A 94 -16.57 -18.51 10.29
N LEU A 95 -15.78 -19.12 11.16
CA LEU A 95 -15.39 -20.52 11.11
C LEU A 95 -16.33 -21.38 11.96
N PRO A 96 -16.61 -22.64 11.56
CA PRO A 96 -17.29 -23.61 12.39
C PRO A 96 -16.56 -23.80 13.73
N SER A 97 -17.31 -23.98 14.82
CA SER A 97 -16.77 -24.13 16.18
C SER A 97 -15.75 -25.27 16.32
N THR A 98 -15.89 -26.34 15.54
CA THR A 98 -14.96 -27.49 15.51
C THR A 98 -13.57 -27.13 14.94
N LEU A 99 -13.52 -26.31 13.90
CA LEU A 99 -12.28 -25.82 13.32
C LEU A 99 -11.65 -24.73 14.19
N LEU A 100 -12.48 -23.91 14.85
CA LEU A 100 -12.02 -22.85 15.74
C LEU A 100 -11.30 -23.44 16.97
N HIS A 101 -11.87 -24.46 17.62
CA HIS A 101 -11.22 -25.15 18.73
C HIS A 101 -9.93 -25.90 18.33
N SER A 102 -9.84 -26.38 17.09
CA SER A 102 -8.64 -27.07 16.60
C SER A 102 -7.51 -26.11 16.25
N LEU A 103 -7.83 -24.95 15.66
CA LEU A 103 -6.84 -23.97 15.20
C LEU A 103 -6.42 -22.99 16.28
N SER A 104 -7.28 -22.72 17.25
CA SER A 104 -7.01 -21.75 18.31
C SER A 104 -7.71 -22.14 19.62
N PRO A 105 -7.23 -23.21 20.29
CA PRO A 105 -7.81 -23.67 21.55
C PRO A 105 -7.73 -22.59 22.63
N THR A 106 -6.67 -21.78 22.61
CA THR A 106 -6.42 -20.72 23.57
C THR A 106 -7.43 -19.58 23.46
N LEU A 107 -8.08 -19.33 22.30
CA LEU A 107 -9.12 -18.30 22.20
C LEU A 107 -10.29 -18.54 23.17
N ALA A 108 -10.61 -19.79 23.47
CA ALA A 108 -11.65 -20.15 24.43
C ALA A 108 -11.27 -19.77 25.88
N ASP A 109 -9.98 -19.81 26.21
CA ASP A 109 -9.46 -19.48 27.54
C ASP A 109 -9.38 -17.96 27.78
N TRP A 110 -9.20 -17.16 26.72
CA TRP A 110 -9.04 -15.70 26.82
C TRP A 110 -10.35 -14.92 26.82
N LEU A 111 -11.47 -15.53 26.39
CA LEU A 111 -12.82 -14.95 26.46
C LEU A 111 -13.73 -15.73 27.43
N PRO A 112 -13.37 -15.86 28.73
CA PRO A 112 -14.18 -16.60 29.69
C PRO A 112 -15.51 -15.90 29.97
N SER A 113 -15.59 -14.57 29.90
CA SER A 113 -16.84 -13.81 30.09
C SER A 113 -17.80 -13.94 28.91
N TRP A 114 -17.30 -14.12 27.68
CA TRP A 114 -18.15 -14.31 26.51
C TRP A 114 -18.84 -15.69 26.49
N THR A 115 -18.14 -16.70 27.03
CA THR A 115 -18.65 -18.06 27.19
C THR A 115 -19.50 -18.21 28.46
N ALA A 116 -19.12 -17.56 29.57
CA ALA A 116 -19.83 -17.64 30.84
C ALA A 116 -21.13 -16.80 30.89
N GLU A 117 -21.18 -15.63 30.24
CA GLU A 117 -22.35 -14.73 30.29
C GLU A 117 -23.29 -14.89 29.09
N SER A 118 -23.07 -15.88 28.21
CA SER A 118 -23.91 -16.15 27.03
C SER A 118 -24.12 -14.95 26.09
N LEU A 119 -23.12 -14.07 25.99
CA LEU A 119 -23.15 -12.86 25.14
C LEU A 119 -23.16 -13.16 23.63
N GLY A 120 -23.08 -14.43 23.24
CA GLY A 120 -23.20 -14.93 21.86
C GLY A 120 -22.15 -16.00 21.52
N THR A 121 -22.18 -16.51 20.30
CA THR A 121 -21.15 -17.44 19.80
C THR A 121 -20.07 -16.67 19.03
N TRP A 122 -18.86 -16.58 19.59
CA TRP A 122 -17.70 -16.06 18.86
C TRP A 122 -17.30 -17.04 17.75
N SER A 123 -17.18 -16.54 16.51
CA SER A 123 -16.98 -17.38 15.32
C SER A 123 -15.78 -16.97 14.47
N THR A 124 -15.07 -15.89 14.80
CA THR A 124 -13.91 -15.41 14.03
C THR A 124 -12.58 -15.78 14.71
N LEU A 125 -11.53 -15.97 13.91
CA LEU A 125 -10.19 -16.27 14.43
C LEU A 125 -9.50 -15.01 15.00
N SER A 126 -9.85 -13.83 14.50
CA SER A 126 -9.38 -12.56 15.06
C SER A 126 -10.08 -12.24 16.39
N LEU A 127 -9.30 -11.76 17.37
CA LEU A 127 -9.76 -11.19 18.65
C LEU A 127 -10.41 -9.82 18.49
N TYR A 128 -10.03 -9.07 17.44
CA TYR A 128 -10.56 -7.75 17.17
C TYR A 128 -10.86 -7.59 15.67
N PRO A 129 -12.01 -8.12 15.20
CA PRO A 129 -12.37 -8.16 13.79
C PRO A 129 -12.40 -6.77 13.13
N ALA A 130 -12.70 -5.72 13.88
CA ALA A 130 -12.69 -4.35 13.40
C ALA A 130 -11.28 -3.90 12.95
N ALA A 131 -10.24 -4.06 13.78
CA ALA A 131 -8.87 -3.73 13.36
C ALA A 131 -8.36 -4.65 12.26
N THR A 132 -8.73 -5.93 12.26
CA THR A 132 -8.33 -6.84 11.17
C THR A 132 -8.95 -6.42 9.84
N THR A 133 -10.17 -5.85 9.85
CA THR A 133 -10.80 -5.29 8.65
C THR A 133 -10.05 -4.05 8.14
N GLU A 134 -9.68 -3.13 9.05
CA GLU A 134 -8.88 -1.95 8.69
C GLU A 134 -7.50 -2.34 8.12
N ALA A 135 -6.86 -3.32 8.74
CA ALA A 135 -5.59 -3.88 8.27
C ALA A 135 -5.75 -4.54 6.89
N LEU A 136 -6.84 -5.29 6.66
CA LEU A 136 -7.13 -5.90 5.36
C LEU A 136 -7.28 -4.84 4.26
N CYS A 137 -8.03 -3.77 4.51
CA CYS A 137 -8.16 -2.66 3.56
C CYS A 137 -6.78 -2.05 3.21
N SER A 138 -5.93 -1.86 4.22
CA SER A 138 -4.59 -1.30 4.04
C SER A 138 -3.68 -2.25 3.23
N VAL A 139 -3.75 -3.55 3.49
CA VAL A 139 -2.99 -4.58 2.74
C VAL A 139 -3.45 -4.66 1.28
N ILE A 140 -4.75 -4.60 1.03
CA ILE A 140 -5.28 -4.57 -0.35
C ILE A 140 -4.79 -3.32 -1.07
N ALA A 141 -4.87 -2.14 -0.44
CA ALA A 141 -4.40 -0.89 -1.04
C ALA A 141 -2.89 -0.93 -1.35
N ALA A 142 -2.08 -1.41 -0.41
CA ALA A 142 -0.65 -1.60 -0.61
C ALA A 142 -0.35 -2.63 -1.72
N GLY A 143 -1.09 -3.73 -1.77
CA GLY A 143 -1.00 -4.76 -2.80
C GLY A 143 -1.32 -4.23 -4.19
N LEU A 144 -2.38 -3.41 -4.32
CA LEU A 144 -2.73 -2.75 -5.58
C LEU A 144 -1.62 -1.79 -6.04
N LEU A 145 -1.09 -0.96 -5.15
CA LEU A 145 0.03 -0.08 -5.47
C LEU A 145 1.27 -0.87 -5.89
N PHE A 146 1.56 -1.98 -5.22
CA PHE A 146 2.65 -2.87 -5.59
C PHE A 146 2.47 -3.43 -7.00
N VAL A 147 1.29 -3.98 -7.31
CA VAL A 147 1.01 -4.52 -8.64
C VAL A 147 1.16 -3.42 -9.69
N VAL A 148 0.57 -2.25 -9.48
CA VAL A 148 0.69 -1.11 -10.41
C VAL A 148 2.14 -0.67 -10.57
N ALA A 149 2.92 -0.62 -9.48
CA ALA A 149 4.35 -0.30 -9.52
C ALA A 149 5.14 -1.36 -10.31
N CYS A 150 4.90 -2.65 -10.11
CA CYS A 150 5.51 -3.72 -10.91
C CYS A 150 5.17 -3.60 -12.40
N GLN A 151 3.96 -3.16 -12.73
CA GLN A 151 3.56 -2.92 -14.11
C GLN A 151 4.18 -1.64 -14.70
N ARG A 152 4.46 -0.61 -13.87
CA ARG A 152 5.00 0.69 -14.30
C ARG A 152 6.53 0.70 -14.41
N LEU A 153 7.23 0.07 -13.47
CA LEU A 153 8.69 0.01 -13.38
C LEU A 153 9.23 -1.04 -14.35
N ARG A 154 9.30 -0.67 -15.64
CA ARG A 154 9.76 -1.59 -16.71
C ARG A 154 11.21 -1.33 -17.12
N THR A 155 11.68 -0.10 -16.99
CA THR A 155 13.05 0.28 -17.36
C THR A 155 13.90 0.53 -16.12
N ILE A 156 15.22 0.37 -16.26
CA ILE A 156 16.18 0.69 -15.19
C ILE A 156 16.06 2.16 -14.78
N ASN A 157 15.83 3.06 -15.74
CA ASN A 157 15.65 4.48 -15.48
C ASN A 157 14.40 4.77 -14.62
N ASP A 158 13.30 4.04 -14.81
CA ASP A 158 12.12 4.17 -13.96
C ASP A 158 12.42 3.76 -12.51
N VAL A 159 13.13 2.64 -12.33
CA VAL A 159 13.54 2.14 -11.02
C VAL A 159 14.48 3.13 -10.32
N GLU A 160 15.48 3.62 -11.03
CA GLU A 160 16.42 4.62 -10.51
C GLU A 160 15.70 5.91 -10.09
N THR A 161 14.76 6.39 -10.91
CA THR A 161 13.96 7.58 -10.58
C THR A 161 13.09 7.34 -9.35
N MET A 162 12.44 6.18 -9.25
CA MET A 162 11.63 5.82 -8.08
C MET A 162 12.49 5.71 -6.82
N LEU A 163 13.67 5.08 -6.89
CA LEU A 163 14.60 4.99 -5.78
C LEU A 163 15.11 6.36 -5.33
N LYS A 164 15.38 7.28 -6.26
CA LYS A 164 15.73 8.67 -5.93
C LYS A 164 14.59 9.37 -5.17
N VAL A 165 13.34 9.17 -5.59
CA VAL A 165 12.17 9.74 -4.89
C VAL A 165 12.02 9.15 -3.49
N ILE A 166 12.17 7.83 -3.33
CA ILE A 166 12.14 7.17 -2.02
C ILE A 166 13.27 7.69 -1.12
N GLY A 167 14.48 7.81 -1.65
CA GLY A 167 15.63 8.36 -0.94
C GLY A 167 15.37 9.80 -0.49
N LEU A 168 14.82 10.64 -1.37
CA LEU A 168 14.44 12.02 -1.05
C LEU A 168 13.34 12.06 0.03
N ALA A 169 12.31 11.22 -0.09
CA ALA A 169 11.24 11.09 0.90
C ALA A 169 11.80 10.75 2.29
N THR A 170 12.72 9.79 2.32
CA THR A 170 13.34 9.30 3.56
C THR A 170 14.24 10.37 4.17
N ALA A 171 15.06 11.05 3.36
CA ALA A 171 15.88 12.16 3.82
C ALA A 171 15.04 13.33 4.34
N ALA A 172 13.94 13.67 3.66
CA ALA A 172 13.01 14.71 4.09
C ALA A 172 12.34 14.35 5.43
N MET A 173 11.88 13.10 5.60
CA MET A 173 11.32 12.63 6.87
C MET A 173 12.36 12.60 8.00
N ALA A 174 13.60 12.21 7.71
CA ALA A 174 14.68 12.24 8.69
C ALA A 174 15.03 13.68 9.12
N ALA A 175 15.12 14.60 8.17
CA ALA A 175 15.33 16.02 8.46
C ALA A 175 14.16 16.59 9.29
N PHE A 176 12.92 16.26 8.92
CA PHE A 176 11.73 16.65 9.67
C PHE A 176 11.78 16.13 11.11
N ALA A 177 12.12 14.86 11.31
CA ALA A 177 12.25 14.25 12.64
C ALA A 177 13.37 14.92 13.47
N LEU A 178 14.49 15.28 12.86
CA LEU A 178 15.60 15.97 13.54
C LEU A 178 15.20 17.39 13.97
N ILE A 179 14.49 18.13 13.11
CA ILE A 179 13.95 19.46 13.44
C ILE A 179 12.93 19.35 14.58
N GLN A 180 12.06 18.34 14.54
CA GLN A 180 11.10 18.05 15.60
C GLN A 180 11.79 17.73 16.92
N PHE A 181 12.85 16.92 16.90
CA PHE A 181 13.62 16.61 18.08
C PHE A 181 14.28 17.87 18.69
N ALA A 182 14.90 18.70 17.86
CA ALA A 182 15.65 19.88 18.31
C ALA A 182 14.77 21.01 18.85
N THR A 183 13.53 21.14 18.36
CA THR A 183 12.60 22.21 18.76
C THR A 183 11.36 21.68 19.48
N SER A 184 11.44 20.46 20.01
CA SER A 184 10.36 19.80 20.71
C SER A 184 9.96 20.59 21.95
N ASN A 185 8.67 20.96 22.05
CA ASN A 185 8.08 21.59 23.22
C ASN A 185 7.33 20.57 24.11
N GLY A 186 7.72 19.28 24.04
CA GLY A 186 7.02 18.17 24.72
C GLY A 186 5.73 17.69 24.04
N ARG A 187 5.41 18.22 22.85
CA ARG A 187 4.21 17.89 22.06
C ARG A 187 4.55 17.13 20.78
N PHE A 188 3.67 16.24 20.36
CA PHE A 188 3.79 15.51 19.09
C PHE A 188 3.52 16.49 17.92
N PHE A 189 4.37 16.53 16.89
CA PHE A 189 4.28 17.50 15.78
C PHE A 189 4.12 18.97 16.22
N TRP A 190 4.67 19.38 17.37
CA TRP A 190 4.48 20.72 18.00
C TRP A 190 3.03 21.07 18.43
N PHE A 191 2.01 20.51 17.79
CA PHE A 191 0.60 20.89 17.96
C PHE A 191 -0.25 19.87 18.72
N TYR A 192 0.15 18.59 18.76
CA TYR A 192 -0.60 17.56 19.45
C TYR A 192 -0.11 17.37 20.88
N ASP A 193 -0.97 17.71 21.83
CA ASP A 193 -0.81 17.33 23.23
C ASP A 193 -1.03 15.81 23.38
N HIS A 194 -0.22 15.19 24.24
CA HIS A 194 -0.46 13.81 24.68
C HIS A 194 -1.75 13.76 25.52
N PRO A 195 -2.77 13.00 25.13
CA PRO A 195 -3.64 12.41 26.12
C PRO A 195 -2.85 11.24 26.72
N PHE A 196 -2.27 11.49 27.90
CA PHE A 196 -1.49 10.59 28.76
C PHE A 196 -0.01 10.42 28.38
#